data_AF-A0A7W1YKQ4-F1
#
_entry.id   AF-A0A7W1YKQ4-F1
#
_cell.length_a   1.000
_cell.length_b   1.000
_cell.length_c   1.000
_cell.angle_alpha   90.00
_cell.angle_beta   90.00
_cell.angle_gamma   90.00
#
_symmetry.space_group_name_H-M   'P 1'
#
loop_
_entity.id
_entity.type
_entity.pdbx_description
1 polymer ?
#
loop_
_entity_poly.entity_id
_entity_poly.type
_entity_poly.pdbx_seq_one_letter_code
_entity_poly.pdbx_strand_id
1 'polypeptide(L)'
;MTDAVAGLAPAGGLMAAACVALGVSRASVQRRRARLAKPPVALRPRPRPARALSVPQQQAVLELLHAPRFADQAPAEIYACLLDEGVYHCSVRTMYRLLGQNGEVRERRAQLRHPVYQKPELLAERPNEVWSWDITKLMGPTKWSYFYLYVILDIFSRRVIGWCVADAESATLFRPLFDDAIAKHNVPPGQLTLHADRGGPMKARATALLLADLGVTRSHNRPHTSNDNPFSESHFKTLKYQPRFPQRFGCIEDARSFCRRFFDWYNQDHHHAGIGLMTPDQVHYGQADAVHAARQQTLALAFQTNPERFVNKPPTPPNKPTAAWINPPTPNSRA
;
A
#
# COMPACT_ATOMS: atom_id res chain seq x y z
N MET A 1 8.04 17.92 26.89
CA MET A 1 8.04 19.37 26.58
C MET A 1 7.68 20.23 27.79
N THR A 2 6.54 20.01 28.47
CA THR A 2 6.12 20.82 29.63
C THR A 2 7.08 20.78 30.83
N ASP A 3 7.78 19.66 31.05
CA ASP A 3 8.75 19.52 32.15
C ASP A 3 10.06 20.29 31.91
N ALA A 4 10.48 20.42 30.65
CA ALA A 4 11.66 21.21 30.28
C ALA A 4 11.43 22.72 30.54
N VAL A 5 10.23 23.22 30.23
CA VAL A 5 9.85 24.62 30.51
C VAL A 5 9.65 24.86 32.02
N ALA A 6 9.21 23.84 32.76
CA ALA A 6 9.04 23.93 34.22
C ALA A 6 10.38 24.06 34.98
N GLY A 7 11.49 23.62 34.38
CA GLY A 7 12.84 23.77 34.93
C GLY A 7 13.47 25.16 34.77
N LEU A 8 12.98 26.00 33.84
CA LEU A 8 13.56 27.32 33.55
C LEU A 8 13.32 28.32 34.68
N ALA A 9 14.31 29.13 35.06
CA ALA A 9 14.18 30.14 36.12
C ALA A 9 12.97 31.08 35.87
N PRO A 10 12.18 31.45 36.91
CA PRO A 10 10.96 32.23 36.73
C PRO A 10 11.21 33.72 36.45
N ALA A 11 12.46 34.18 36.57
CA ALA A 11 12.81 35.59 36.39
C ALA A 11 12.97 35.94 34.91
N GLY A 12 12.29 37.02 34.50
CA GLY A 12 12.57 37.73 33.25
C GLY A 12 12.00 37.08 31.98
N GLY A 13 10.67 37.01 31.82
CA GLY A 13 9.97 36.81 30.52
C GLY A 13 10.20 35.49 29.75
N LEU A 14 11.28 34.78 30.03
CA LEU A 14 11.78 33.60 29.32
C LEU A 14 10.82 32.42 29.40
N MET A 15 10.19 32.21 30.56
CA MET A 15 9.18 31.17 30.73
C MET A 15 7.95 31.44 29.84
N ALA A 16 7.54 32.70 29.70
CA ALA A 16 6.40 33.07 28.88
C ALA A 16 6.72 32.90 27.38
N ALA A 17 7.90 33.36 26.95
CA ALA A 17 8.38 33.16 25.58
C ALA A 17 8.53 31.66 25.22
N ALA A 18 9.08 30.86 26.14
CA ALA A 18 9.20 29.41 25.95
C ALA A 18 7.84 28.70 25.92
N CYS A 19 6.86 29.17 26.71
CA CYS A 19 5.50 28.64 26.65
C CYS A 19 4.84 28.90 25.29
N VAL A 20 5.03 30.10 24.73
CA VAL A 20 4.50 30.47 23.41
C VAL A 20 5.21 29.70 22.30
N ALA A 21 6.54 29.66 22.31
CA ALA A 21 7.33 28.97 21.28
C ALA A 21 7.06 27.46 21.23
N LEU A 22 6.80 26.84 22.38
CA LEU A 22 6.55 25.39 22.49
C LEU A 22 5.06 25.04 22.53
N GLY A 23 4.16 26.01 22.36
CA GLY A 23 2.71 25.80 22.36
C GLY A 23 2.16 25.22 23.67
N VAL A 24 2.81 25.48 24.80
CA VAL A 24 2.41 24.93 26.11
C VAL A 24 1.76 26.00 26.99
N SER A 25 0.66 25.63 27.65
CA SER A 25 -0.04 26.53 28.57
C SER A 25 0.83 26.88 29.80
N ARG A 26 0.98 28.17 30.05
CA ARG A 26 1.68 28.72 31.22
C ARG A 26 1.14 28.17 32.55
N ALA A 27 -0.17 28.00 32.66
CA ALA A 27 -0.83 27.45 33.84
C ALA A 27 -0.48 25.97 34.08
N SER A 28 -0.25 25.20 33.01
CA SER A 28 0.18 23.80 33.10
C SER A 28 1.65 23.68 33.51
N VAL A 29 2.50 24.59 33.04
CA VAL A 29 3.92 24.67 33.45
C VAL A 29 4.05 25.01 34.93
N GLN A 30 3.34 26.02 35.43
CA GLN A 30 3.36 26.39 36.85
C GLN A 30 2.85 25.26 37.77
N ARG A 31 1.74 24.59 37.40
CA ARG A 31 1.21 23.44 38.17
C ARG A 31 2.21 22.28 38.23
N ARG A 32 2.92 21.99 37.13
CA ARG A 32 3.96 20.94 37.12
C ARG A 32 5.20 21.34 37.91
N ARG A 33 5.63 22.60 37.84
CA ARG A 33 6.77 23.10 38.63
C ARG A 33 6.55 22.95 40.14
N ALA A 34 5.36 23.32 40.61
CA ALA A 34 4.96 23.12 42.02
C ALA A 34 4.95 21.63 42.43
N ARG A 35 4.68 20.72 41.48
CA ARG A 35 4.74 19.27 41.71
C ARG A 35 6.18 18.73 41.72
N LEU A 36 7.05 19.26 40.85
CA LEU A 36 8.47 18.86 40.75
C LEU A 36 9.34 19.39 41.90
N ALA A 37 8.97 20.53 42.49
CA ALA A 37 9.65 21.10 43.65
C ALA A 37 9.34 20.36 44.97
N LYS A 38 8.38 19.42 44.97
CA LYS A 38 8.10 18.59 46.14
C LYS A 38 9.08 17.41 46.19
N PRO A 39 9.65 17.08 47.37
CA PRO A 39 10.48 15.89 47.52
C PRO A 39 9.70 14.63 47.12
N PRO A 40 10.36 13.62 46.53
CA PRO A 40 9.69 12.41 46.09
C PRO A 40 9.07 11.69 47.30
N VAL A 41 7.75 11.77 47.40
CA VAL A 41 6.98 10.99 48.37
C VAL A 41 6.97 9.55 47.88
N ALA A 42 7.35 8.60 48.74
CA ALA A 42 7.19 7.17 48.45
C ALA A 42 5.74 6.93 47.99
N LEU A 43 5.58 6.42 46.77
CA LEU A 43 4.27 6.19 46.18
C LEU A 43 3.50 5.24 47.10
N ARG A 44 2.53 5.77 47.85
CA ARG A 44 1.60 4.92 48.58
C ARG A 44 0.94 4.00 47.56
N PRO A 45 0.93 2.68 47.77
CA PRO A 45 0.26 1.77 46.86
C PRO A 45 -1.18 2.24 46.70
N ARG A 46 -1.60 2.39 45.44
CA ARG A 46 -2.96 2.84 45.15
C ARG A 46 -3.95 1.91 45.86
N PRO A 47 -4.98 2.45 46.53
CA PRO A 47 -6.00 1.62 47.15
C PRO A 47 -6.59 0.71 46.07
N ARG A 48 -6.70 -0.59 46.38
CA ARG A 48 -7.32 -1.54 45.46
C ARG A 48 -8.78 -1.12 45.25
N PRO A 49 -9.32 -1.20 44.02
CA PRO A 49 -10.73 -0.90 43.79
C PRO A 49 -11.60 -1.77 44.68
N ALA A 50 -12.67 -1.21 45.25
CA ALA A 50 -13.61 -1.97 46.09
C ALA A 50 -14.25 -3.17 45.38
N ARG A 51 -14.25 -3.16 44.04
CA ARG A 51 -14.78 -4.23 43.17
C ARG A 51 -13.74 -5.28 42.78
N ALA A 52 -12.49 -5.15 43.25
CA ALA A 52 -11.46 -6.13 42.96
C ALA A 52 -11.69 -7.38 43.81
N LEU A 53 -11.56 -8.56 43.18
CA LEU A 53 -11.59 -9.83 43.90
C LEU A 53 -10.51 -9.83 45.00
N SER A 54 -10.89 -10.29 46.19
CA SER A 54 -9.96 -10.54 47.29
C SER A 54 -8.99 -11.66 46.91
N VAL A 55 -7.87 -11.77 47.62
CA VAL A 55 -6.87 -12.84 47.35
C VAL A 55 -7.52 -14.24 47.44
N PRO A 56 -8.34 -14.55 48.46
CA PRO A 56 -9.07 -15.83 48.50
C PRO A 56 -10.01 -16.04 47.30
N GLN A 57 -10.70 -15.00 46.84
CA GLN A 57 -11.59 -15.10 45.69
C GLN A 57 -10.83 -15.32 44.37
N GLN A 58 -9.65 -14.71 44.23
CA GLN A 58 -8.78 -14.94 43.07
C GLN A 58 -8.27 -16.38 43.05
N GLN A 59 -7.90 -16.91 44.22
CA GLN A 59 -7.44 -18.29 44.36
C GLN A 59 -8.55 -19.29 44.02
N ALA A 60 -9.78 -19.07 44.52
CA ALA A 60 -10.92 -19.90 44.18
C ALA A 60 -11.23 -19.91 42.67
N VAL A 61 -11.07 -18.76 41.99
CA VAL A 61 -11.22 -18.69 40.53
C VAL A 61 -10.10 -19.43 39.81
N LEU A 62 -8.86 -19.37 40.29
CA LEU A 62 -7.75 -20.13 39.70
C LEU A 62 -7.94 -21.63 39.87
N GLU A 63 -8.29 -22.09 41.07
CA GLU A 63 -8.59 -23.51 41.34
C GLU A 63 -9.72 -24.03 40.46
N LEU A 64 -10.76 -23.21 40.25
CA LEU A 64 -11.82 -23.51 39.30
C LEU A 64 -11.28 -23.64 37.88
N LEU A 65 -10.51 -22.68 37.39
CA LEU A 65 -9.92 -22.71 36.04
C LEU A 65 -8.92 -23.88 35.86
N HIS A 66 -8.33 -24.37 36.94
CA HIS A 66 -7.42 -25.52 36.98
C HIS A 66 -8.14 -26.86 37.18
N ALA A 67 -9.44 -26.85 37.41
CA ALA A 67 -10.20 -28.07 37.65
C ALA A 67 -10.13 -29.02 36.44
N PRO A 68 -10.00 -30.34 36.62
CA PRO A 68 -9.89 -31.30 35.53
C PRO A 68 -11.00 -31.21 34.49
N ARG A 69 -12.22 -30.84 34.91
CA ARG A 69 -13.39 -30.66 34.00
C ARG A 69 -13.22 -29.53 32.98
N PHE A 70 -12.35 -28.57 33.27
CA PHE A 70 -12.10 -27.39 32.44
C PHE A 70 -10.71 -27.41 31.78
N ALA A 71 -9.99 -28.54 31.86
CA ALA A 71 -8.72 -28.72 31.18
C ALA A 71 -8.87 -28.44 29.68
N ASP A 72 -7.93 -27.67 29.11
CA ASP A 72 -7.88 -27.21 27.72
C ASP A 72 -9.08 -26.38 27.22
N GLN A 73 -10.01 -25.99 28.08
CA GLN A 73 -11.09 -25.08 27.71
C GLN A 73 -10.66 -23.61 27.79
N ALA A 74 -11.13 -22.81 26.84
CA ALA A 74 -10.91 -21.36 26.90
C ALA A 74 -11.76 -20.74 28.03
N PRO A 75 -11.28 -19.69 28.73
CA PRO A 75 -12.06 -19.01 29.76
C PRO A 75 -13.46 -18.53 29.35
N ALA A 76 -13.71 -18.33 28.05
CA ALA A 76 -15.04 -18.03 27.54
C ALA A 76 -16.00 -19.23 27.59
N GLU A 77 -15.51 -20.44 27.28
CA GLU A 77 -16.27 -21.69 27.38
C GLU A 77 -16.56 -22.04 28.84
N ILE A 78 -15.56 -21.92 29.71
CA ILE A 78 -15.71 -22.13 31.15
C ILE A 78 -16.76 -21.15 31.72
N TYR A 79 -16.71 -19.89 31.30
CA TYR A 79 -17.67 -18.88 31.71
C TYR A 79 -19.11 -19.22 31.27
N ALA A 80 -19.31 -19.67 30.04
CA ALA A 80 -20.63 -20.08 29.55
C ALA A 80 -21.16 -21.30 30.31
N CYS A 81 -20.33 -22.33 30.48
CA CYS A 81 -20.69 -23.54 31.22
C CYS A 81 -21.11 -23.24 32.68
N LEU A 82 -20.37 -22.36 33.36
CA LEU A 82 -20.72 -21.94 34.72
C LEU A 82 -22.04 -21.16 34.77
N LEU A 83 -22.30 -20.29 33.79
CA LEU A 83 -23.57 -19.57 33.71
C LEU A 83 -24.76 -20.50 33.50
N ASP A 84 -24.61 -21.53 32.65
CA ASP A 84 -25.63 -22.56 32.43
C ASP A 84 -25.89 -23.38 33.70
N GLU A 85 -24.87 -23.56 34.54
CA GLU A 85 -24.97 -24.16 35.89
C GLU A 85 -25.52 -23.19 36.96
N GLY A 86 -25.82 -21.93 36.61
CA GLY A 86 -26.30 -20.90 37.54
C GLY A 86 -25.21 -20.31 38.45
N VAL A 87 -23.94 -20.52 38.13
CA VAL A 87 -22.78 -20.10 38.91
C VAL A 87 -22.06 -18.92 38.25
N TYR A 88 -21.80 -17.85 39.00
CA TYR A 88 -21.01 -16.72 38.52
C TYR A 88 -19.90 -16.35 39.51
N HIS A 89 -18.65 -16.36 39.04
CA HIS A 89 -17.49 -15.92 39.82
C HIS A 89 -16.95 -14.56 39.37
N CYS A 90 -16.67 -14.39 38.07
CA CYS A 90 -16.18 -13.14 37.50
C CYS A 90 -16.30 -13.11 35.97
N SER A 91 -16.07 -11.94 35.37
CA SER A 91 -16.03 -11.77 33.91
C SER A 91 -14.89 -12.57 33.25
N VAL A 92 -15.08 -13.00 32.00
CA VAL A 92 -14.05 -13.62 31.14
C VAL A 92 -12.73 -12.85 31.12
N ARG A 93 -12.76 -11.51 31.02
CA ARG A 93 -11.55 -10.66 31.04
C ARG A 93 -10.77 -10.75 32.37
N THR A 94 -11.47 -11.02 33.47
CA THR A 94 -10.84 -11.21 34.79
C THR A 94 -10.20 -12.59 34.89
N MET A 95 -10.83 -13.64 34.37
CA MET A 95 -10.22 -14.97 34.25
C MET A 95 -8.92 -14.91 33.43
N TYR A 96 -8.94 -14.31 32.23
CA TYR A 96 -7.71 -14.12 31.42
C TYR A 96 -6.64 -13.29 32.14
N ARG A 97 -7.03 -12.27 32.91
CA ARG A 97 -6.10 -11.45 33.69
C ARG A 97 -5.42 -12.28 34.78
N LEU A 98 -6.16 -13.15 35.48
CA LEU A 98 -5.61 -14.03 36.52
C LEU A 98 -4.67 -15.07 35.93
N LEU A 99 -5.07 -15.75 34.85
CA LEU A 99 -4.20 -16.69 34.14
C LEU A 99 -2.96 -15.99 33.60
N GLY A 100 -3.09 -14.78 33.06
CA GLY A 100 -1.96 -13.98 32.57
C GLY A 100 -0.99 -13.55 33.67
N GLN A 101 -1.50 -13.23 34.87
CA GLN A 101 -0.67 -12.94 36.05
C GLN A 101 0.11 -14.16 36.54
N ASN A 102 -0.41 -15.37 36.31
CA ASN A 102 0.25 -16.65 36.64
C ASN A 102 1.09 -17.21 35.49
N GLY A 103 1.18 -16.52 34.35
CA GLY A 103 1.96 -16.98 33.19
C GLY A 103 1.32 -18.12 32.39
N GLU A 104 0.03 -18.38 32.60
CA GLU A 104 -0.69 -19.53 32.03
C GLU A 104 -1.41 -19.20 30.71
N VAL A 105 -1.39 -17.92 30.30
CA VAL A 105 -1.83 -17.49 28.96
C VAL A 105 -0.60 -17.35 28.07
N ARG A 106 -0.43 -18.29 27.14
CA ARG A 106 0.60 -18.22 26.11
C ARG A 106 -0.04 -18.25 24.73
N GLU A 107 0.45 -17.41 23.82
CA GLU A 107 0.17 -17.56 22.39
C GLU A 107 0.76 -18.90 21.93
N ARG A 108 -0.13 -19.86 21.59
CA ARG A 108 0.26 -21.22 21.20
C ARG A 108 0.69 -21.30 19.72
N ARG A 109 0.37 -20.29 18.91
CA ARG A 109 0.70 -20.28 17.47
C ARG A 109 2.16 -19.91 17.24
N ALA A 110 2.86 -20.69 16.41
CA ALA A 110 4.14 -20.31 15.84
C ALA A 110 3.92 -19.17 14.82
N GLN A 111 3.95 -17.92 15.28
CA GLN A 111 3.86 -16.78 14.39
C GLN A 111 5.15 -16.66 13.56
N LEU A 112 5.01 -16.75 12.23
CA LEU A 112 6.08 -16.42 11.30
C LEU A 112 6.44 -14.95 11.48
N ARG A 113 7.64 -14.68 12.00
CA ARG A 113 8.20 -13.33 12.02
C ARG A 113 8.68 -13.00 10.61
N HIS A 114 7.85 -12.26 9.88
CA HIS A 114 8.25 -11.77 8.57
C HIS A 114 9.32 -10.68 8.71
N PRO A 115 10.40 -10.71 7.91
CA PRO A 115 11.34 -9.61 7.81
C PRO A 115 10.62 -8.31 7.45
N VAL A 116 11.07 -7.18 7.99
CA VAL A 116 10.60 -5.86 7.55
C VAL A 116 11.26 -5.55 6.22
N TYR A 117 10.50 -5.59 5.13
CA TYR A 117 10.99 -5.21 3.80
C TYR A 117 10.80 -3.69 3.58
N GLN A 118 11.87 -3.01 3.16
CA GLN A 118 11.79 -1.65 2.63
C GLN A 118 10.91 -1.63 1.39
N LYS A 119 10.00 -0.64 1.30
CA LYS A 119 9.20 -0.44 0.09
C LYS A 119 10.07 0.26 -0.94
N PRO A 120 10.13 -0.22 -2.19
CA PRO A 120 10.80 0.52 -3.23
C PRO A 120 9.98 1.75 -3.61
N GLU A 121 10.55 2.93 -3.38
CA GLU A 121 9.99 4.22 -3.79
C GLU A 121 10.58 4.55 -5.17
N LEU A 122 9.78 4.43 -6.23
CA LEU A 122 10.21 4.72 -7.60
C LEU A 122 9.45 5.93 -8.13
N LEU A 123 10.20 6.87 -8.70
CA LEU A 123 9.70 8.08 -9.32
C LEU A 123 10.02 8.04 -10.82
N ALA A 124 9.02 8.34 -11.65
CA ALA A 124 9.20 8.68 -13.05
C ALA A 124 8.60 10.07 -13.32
N GLU A 125 9.40 10.98 -13.84
CA GLU A 125 9.02 12.34 -14.25
C GLU A 125 8.89 12.46 -15.78
N ARG A 126 9.42 11.47 -16.51
CA ARG A 126 9.40 11.42 -17.97
C ARG A 126 9.27 9.99 -18.50
N PRO A 127 8.86 9.80 -19.77
CA PRO A 127 8.80 8.48 -20.38
C PRO A 127 10.18 7.81 -20.36
N ASN A 128 10.18 6.47 -20.29
CA ASN A 128 11.35 5.59 -20.30
C ASN A 128 12.28 5.68 -19.08
N GLU A 129 11.84 6.28 -17.97
CA GLU A 129 12.58 6.23 -16.70
C GLU A 129 12.23 5.02 -15.85
N VAL A 130 10.95 4.67 -15.78
CA VAL A 130 10.49 3.51 -15.02
C VAL A 130 9.47 2.71 -15.83
N TRP A 131 9.80 1.46 -16.09
CA TRP A 131 8.88 0.48 -16.66
C TRP A 131 8.46 -0.49 -15.58
N SER A 132 7.17 -0.83 -15.52
CA SER A 132 6.66 -1.97 -14.77
C SER A 132 6.38 -3.12 -15.73
N TRP A 133 6.68 -4.35 -15.35
CA TRP A 133 6.23 -5.52 -16.10
C TRP A 133 5.47 -6.50 -15.23
N ASP A 134 4.56 -7.25 -15.84
CA ASP A 134 3.76 -8.25 -15.16
C ASP A 134 3.17 -9.27 -16.17
N ILE A 135 2.65 -10.37 -15.65
CA ILE A 135 2.09 -11.48 -16.43
C ILE A 135 0.65 -11.72 -15.99
N THR A 136 -0.26 -11.85 -16.96
CA THR A 136 -1.63 -12.27 -16.69
C THR A 136 -2.02 -13.51 -17.48
N LYS A 137 -2.87 -14.34 -16.88
CA LYS A 137 -3.43 -15.54 -17.52
C LYS A 137 -4.64 -15.16 -18.37
N LEU A 138 -4.63 -15.64 -19.61
CA LEU A 138 -5.76 -15.62 -20.54
C LEU A 138 -6.36 -17.04 -20.57
N MET A 139 -7.69 -17.16 -20.52
CA MET A 139 -8.33 -18.47 -20.51
C MET A 139 -8.23 -19.12 -21.89
N GLY A 140 -7.66 -20.33 -21.95
CA GLY A 140 -7.53 -21.11 -23.17
C GLY A 140 -8.83 -21.84 -23.56
N PRO A 141 -8.77 -22.67 -24.62
CA PRO A 141 -9.96 -23.27 -25.22
C PRO A 141 -10.68 -24.23 -24.28
N THR A 142 -9.95 -24.87 -23.37
CA THR A 142 -10.48 -25.86 -22.44
C THR A 142 -10.27 -25.45 -20.98
N LYS A 143 -10.98 -26.14 -20.07
CA LYS A 143 -10.83 -25.90 -18.63
C LYS A 143 -9.38 -26.18 -18.21
N TRP A 144 -8.80 -25.29 -17.41
CA TRP A 144 -7.40 -25.35 -16.94
C TRP A 144 -6.31 -25.17 -18.01
N SER A 145 -6.67 -24.88 -19.26
CA SER A 145 -5.74 -24.39 -20.27
C SER A 145 -5.66 -22.86 -20.19
N TYR A 146 -4.44 -22.32 -20.27
CA TYR A 146 -4.18 -20.89 -20.19
C TYR A 146 -3.12 -20.48 -21.21
N PHE A 147 -3.24 -19.25 -21.71
CA PHE A 147 -2.14 -18.54 -22.33
C PHE A 147 -1.61 -17.47 -21.37
N TYR A 148 -0.35 -17.11 -21.52
CA TYR A 148 0.35 -16.18 -20.64
C TYR A 148 0.67 -14.92 -21.43
N LEU A 149 0.08 -13.80 -21.01
CA LEU A 149 0.31 -12.48 -21.59
C LEU A 149 1.32 -11.73 -20.72
N TYR A 150 2.49 -11.46 -21.28
CA TYR A 150 3.54 -10.62 -20.70
C TYR A 150 3.31 -9.20 -21.18
N VAL A 151 3.36 -8.23 -20.27
CA VAL A 151 3.22 -6.81 -20.59
C VAL A 151 4.33 -6.02 -19.89
N ILE A 152 4.99 -5.15 -20.64
CA ILE A 152 5.90 -4.11 -20.16
C ILE A 152 5.20 -2.78 -20.39
N LEU A 153 5.05 -2.02 -19.32
CA LEU A 153 4.28 -0.78 -19.26
C LEU A 153 5.18 0.34 -18.72
N ASP A 154 5.17 1.49 -19.38
CA ASP A 154 5.77 2.71 -18.87
C ASP A 154 4.82 3.38 -17.86
N ILE A 155 5.29 3.61 -16.63
CA ILE A 155 4.40 4.06 -15.54
C ILE A 155 4.01 5.53 -15.66
N PHE A 156 4.85 6.35 -16.30
CA PHE A 156 4.64 7.79 -16.48
C PHE A 156 3.56 8.04 -17.53
N SER A 157 3.76 7.47 -18.73
CA SER A 157 2.88 7.62 -19.88
C SER A 157 1.71 6.64 -19.89
N ARG A 158 1.74 5.59 -19.06
CA ARG A 158 0.83 4.43 -19.13
C ARG A 158 0.95 3.63 -20.42
N ARG A 159 1.98 3.85 -21.23
CA ARG A 159 2.10 3.21 -22.54
C ARG A 159 2.54 1.77 -22.39
N VAL A 160 1.90 0.86 -23.12
CA VAL A 160 2.42 -0.50 -23.28
C VAL A 160 3.59 -0.44 -24.26
N ILE A 161 4.78 -0.69 -23.74
CA ILE A 161 6.06 -0.63 -24.45
C ILE A 161 6.29 -1.92 -25.23
N GLY A 162 6.04 -3.06 -24.58
CA GLY A 162 6.20 -4.38 -25.17
C GLY A 162 5.20 -5.36 -24.57
N TRP A 163 4.76 -6.32 -25.38
CA TRP A 163 3.95 -7.43 -24.91
C TRP A 163 4.21 -8.69 -25.73
N CYS A 164 3.97 -9.86 -25.15
CA CYS A 164 3.95 -11.11 -25.90
C CYS A 164 2.97 -12.11 -25.28
N VAL A 165 2.48 -13.05 -26.10
CA VAL A 165 1.61 -14.15 -25.65
C VAL A 165 2.32 -15.47 -25.88
N ALA A 166 2.36 -16.29 -24.82
CA ALA A 166 2.98 -17.60 -24.78
C ALA A 166 2.01 -18.69 -24.29
N ASP A 167 2.32 -19.93 -24.66
CA ASP A 167 1.65 -21.16 -24.24
C ASP A 167 2.09 -21.63 -22.85
N ALA A 168 3.33 -21.31 -22.46
CA ALA A 168 3.88 -21.60 -21.15
C ALA A 168 4.51 -20.37 -20.48
N GLU A 169 4.50 -20.39 -19.15
CA GLU A 169 5.20 -19.41 -18.34
C GLU A 169 6.70 -19.71 -18.34
N SER A 170 7.53 -18.80 -18.87
CA SER A 170 8.97 -18.96 -18.95
C SER A 170 9.71 -17.66 -18.74
N ALA A 171 10.71 -17.70 -17.86
CA ALA A 171 11.68 -16.64 -17.64
C ALA A 171 12.45 -16.24 -18.92
N THR A 172 12.62 -17.18 -19.86
CA THR A 172 13.40 -16.97 -21.08
C THR A 172 12.69 -16.09 -22.10
N LEU A 173 11.37 -15.93 -21.98
CA LEU A 173 10.57 -15.09 -22.88
C LEU A 173 10.68 -13.60 -22.56
N PHE A 174 11.09 -13.26 -21.32
CA PHE A 174 11.21 -11.87 -20.91
C PHE A 174 12.37 -11.17 -21.60
N ARG A 175 13.54 -11.82 -21.74
CA ARG A 175 14.73 -11.18 -22.32
C ARG A 175 14.49 -10.68 -23.75
N PRO A 176 14.03 -11.51 -24.70
CA PRO A 176 13.83 -11.05 -26.07
C PRO A 176 12.78 -9.94 -26.14
N LEU A 177 11.73 -10.02 -25.32
CA LEU A 177 10.70 -8.99 -25.24
C LEU A 177 11.27 -7.66 -24.72
N PHE A 178 12.11 -7.71 -23.69
CA PHE A 178 12.73 -6.54 -23.10
C PHE A 178 13.75 -5.91 -24.06
N ASP A 179 14.60 -6.72 -24.70
CA ASP A 179 15.59 -6.24 -25.66
C ASP A 179 14.92 -5.57 -26.88
N ASP A 180 13.82 -6.15 -27.39
CA ASP A 180 13.00 -5.54 -28.44
C ASP A 180 12.38 -4.21 -27.99
N ALA A 181 11.83 -4.16 -26.77
CA ALA A 181 11.26 -2.95 -26.19
C ALA A 181 12.30 -1.83 -26.04
N ILE A 182 13.51 -2.14 -25.54
CA ILE A 182 14.62 -1.19 -25.42
C ILE A 182 15.03 -0.65 -26.79
N ALA A 183 15.22 -1.54 -27.76
CA ALA A 183 15.62 -1.16 -29.12
C ALA A 183 14.58 -0.27 -29.79
N LYS A 184 13.29 -0.62 -29.67
CA LYS A 184 12.18 0.14 -30.25
C LYS A 184 12.03 1.55 -29.67
N HIS A 185 12.33 1.70 -28.38
CA HIS A 185 12.15 2.97 -27.66
C HIS A 185 13.45 3.77 -27.47
N ASN A 186 14.56 3.31 -28.05
CA ASN A 186 15.88 3.97 -27.99
C ASN A 186 16.30 4.35 -26.56
N VAL A 187 16.05 3.46 -25.60
CA VAL A 187 16.33 3.73 -24.18
C VAL A 187 17.83 3.60 -23.91
N PRO A 188 18.52 4.66 -23.44
CA PRO A 188 19.95 4.57 -23.16
C PRO A 188 20.25 3.64 -21.98
N PRO A 189 21.38 2.91 -22.02
CA PRO A 189 21.81 2.09 -20.89
C PRO A 189 21.91 2.92 -19.59
N GLY A 190 21.39 2.36 -18.50
CA GLY A 190 21.47 2.96 -17.16
C GLY A 190 20.43 4.05 -16.85
N GLN A 191 19.53 4.40 -17.78
CA GLN A 191 18.48 5.40 -17.54
C GLN A 191 17.13 4.80 -17.14
N LEU A 192 16.93 3.50 -17.38
CA LEU A 192 15.68 2.82 -17.11
C LEU A 192 15.75 1.96 -15.85
N THR A 193 14.77 2.16 -14.97
CA THR A 193 14.46 1.23 -13.89
C THR A 193 13.30 0.32 -14.31
N LEU A 194 13.50 -0.99 -14.21
CA LEU A 194 12.44 -1.96 -14.45
C LEU A 194 11.92 -2.53 -13.12
N HIS A 195 10.64 -2.30 -12.86
CA HIS A 195 9.90 -2.74 -11.70
C HIS A 195 9.11 -4.02 -12.00
N ALA A 196 9.09 -4.95 -11.04
CA ALA A 196 8.54 -6.29 -11.17
C ALA A 196 7.86 -6.69 -9.86
N ASP A 197 6.69 -7.34 -9.92
CA ASP A 197 6.13 -7.97 -8.72
C ASP A 197 6.87 -9.29 -8.36
N ARG A 198 6.55 -9.90 -7.21
CA ARG A 198 7.16 -11.14 -6.71
C ARG A 198 6.40 -12.41 -7.14
N GLY A 199 5.79 -12.41 -8.33
CA GLY A 199 5.16 -13.59 -8.92
C GLY A 199 6.13 -14.79 -9.06
N GLY A 200 5.59 -16.00 -9.11
CA GLY A 200 6.36 -17.25 -9.32
C GLY A 200 7.45 -17.18 -10.41
N PRO A 201 7.15 -16.74 -11.64
CA PRO A 201 8.15 -16.55 -12.70
C PRO A 201 9.16 -15.43 -12.45
N MET A 202 8.81 -14.41 -11.67
CA MET A 202 9.69 -13.28 -11.34
C MET A 202 10.70 -13.65 -10.24
N LYS A 203 10.37 -14.68 -9.45
CA LYS A 203 11.27 -15.32 -8.47
C LYS A 203 12.26 -16.31 -9.11
N ALA A 204 12.02 -16.77 -10.34
CA ALA A 204 12.91 -17.74 -10.97
C ALA A 204 14.33 -17.18 -11.05
N ARG A 205 15.32 -17.99 -10.65
CA ARG A 205 16.74 -17.59 -10.61
C ARG A 205 17.23 -17.08 -11.96
N ALA A 206 16.73 -17.64 -13.06
CA ALA A 206 17.08 -17.21 -14.41
C ALA A 206 16.60 -15.77 -14.69
N THR A 207 15.36 -15.43 -14.34
CA THR A 207 14.83 -14.05 -14.39
C THR A 207 15.64 -13.12 -13.48
N ALA A 208 16.12 -13.63 -12.34
CA ALA A 208 16.91 -12.85 -11.41
C ALA A 208 18.29 -12.47 -11.90
N LEU A 209 18.99 -13.42 -12.50
CA LEU A 209 20.29 -13.18 -13.11
C LEU A 209 20.12 -12.29 -14.34
N LEU A 210 19.11 -12.55 -15.16
CA LEU A 210 18.79 -11.73 -16.32
C LEU A 210 18.54 -10.25 -15.97
N LEU A 211 17.74 -9.99 -14.94
CA LEU A 211 17.47 -8.63 -14.49
C LEU A 211 18.73 -7.97 -13.92
N ALA A 212 19.58 -8.72 -13.22
CA ALA A 212 20.86 -8.21 -12.74
C ALA A 212 21.83 -7.87 -13.88
N ASP A 213 21.90 -8.72 -14.91
CA ASP A 213 22.76 -8.53 -16.10
C ASP A 213 22.33 -7.31 -16.93
N LEU A 214 21.04 -6.98 -16.92
CA LEU A 214 20.47 -5.81 -17.61
C LEU A 214 20.66 -4.49 -16.84
N GLY A 215 21.38 -4.49 -15.72
CA GLY A 215 21.60 -3.30 -14.88
C GLY A 215 20.33 -2.80 -14.19
N VAL A 216 19.29 -3.64 -14.13
CA VAL A 216 18.01 -3.28 -13.53
C VAL A 216 18.16 -3.32 -12.02
N THR A 217 18.06 -2.15 -11.39
CA THR A 217 17.94 -2.07 -9.93
C THR A 217 16.64 -2.74 -9.50
N ARG A 218 16.76 -3.98 -9.02
CA ARG A 218 15.64 -4.73 -8.43
C ARG A 218 15.15 -3.99 -7.21
N SER A 219 14.06 -3.28 -7.39
CA SER A 219 13.33 -2.67 -6.31
C SER A 219 12.65 -3.82 -5.54
N HIS A 220 13.26 -4.29 -4.46
CA HIS A 220 12.85 -5.52 -3.76
C HIS A 220 11.47 -5.36 -3.07
N ASN A 221 10.40 -5.88 -3.68
CA ASN A 221 9.01 -5.87 -3.14
C ASN A 221 8.83 -6.70 -1.84
N ARG A 222 7.62 -6.78 -1.28
CA ARG A 222 7.29 -7.64 -0.12
C ARG A 222 6.80 -9.03 -0.55
N PRO A 223 7.04 -10.12 0.22
CA PRO A 223 6.31 -11.36 0.00
C PRO A 223 4.82 -11.16 0.36
N HIS A 224 3.91 -11.59 -0.51
CA HIS A 224 2.45 -11.64 -0.28
C HIS A 224 1.72 -10.29 -0.20
N THR A 225 2.17 -9.27 -0.92
CA THR A 225 1.40 -8.02 -1.08
C THR A 225 1.10 -7.82 -2.56
N SER A 226 -0.13 -8.12 -2.98
CA SER A 226 -0.60 -8.04 -4.36
C SER A 226 -0.76 -6.61 -4.90
N ASN A 227 -0.17 -5.60 -4.25
CA ASN A 227 -0.46 -4.18 -4.47
C ASN A 227 0.79 -3.37 -4.84
N ASP A 228 1.93 -4.03 -5.08
CA ASP A 228 3.18 -3.33 -5.34
C ASP A 228 3.31 -2.89 -6.82
N ASN A 229 2.41 -3.32 -7.72
CA ASN A 229 2.39 -2.92 -9.15
C ASN A 229 1.01 -2.38 -9.61
N PRO A 230 0.56 -1.23 -9.08
CA PRO A 230 -0.78 -0.69 -9.32
C PRO A 230 -1.05 -0.33 -10.79
N PHE A 231 -0.01 0.00 -11.56
CA PHE A 231 -0.14 0.37 -12.97
C PHE A 231 -0.47 -0.84 -13.84
N SER A 232 0.23 -1.96 -13.64
CA SER A 232 -0.03 -3.21 -14.37
C SER A 232 -1.39 -3.81 -13.96
N GLU A 233 -1.76 -3.74 -12.69
CA GLU A 233 -3.09 -4.15 -12.22
C GLU A 233 -4.22 -3.35 -12.88
N SER A 234 -4.10 -2.01 -12.89
CA SER A 234 -5.06 -1.15 -13.56
C SER A 234 -5.14 -1.45 -15.06
N HIS A 235 -4.00 -1.73 -15.70
CA HIS A 235 -3.93 -2.10 -17.10
C HIS A 235 -4.69 -3.41 -17.37
N PHE A 236 -4.43 -4.47 -16.60
CA PHE A 236 -5.12 -5.75 -16.76
C PHE A 236 -6.62 -5.67 -16.46
N LYS A 237 -7.02 -4.77 -15.55
CA LYS A 237 -8.43 -4.47 -15.35
C LYS A 237 -9.03 -3.87 -16.63
N THR A 238 -8.41 -2.87 -17.24
CA THR A 238 -8.88 -2.31 -18.51
C THR A 238 -8.99 -3.37 -19.61
N LEU A 239 -7.99 -4.26 -19.72
CA LEU A 239 -7.99 -5.38 -20.66
C LEU A 239 -9.21 -6.29 -20.47
N LYS A 240 -9.45 -6.75 -19.24
CA LYS A 240 -10.47 -7.75 -18.93
C LYS A 240 -11.90 -7.21 -18.90
N TYR A 241 -12.06 -5.90 -18.71
CA TYR A 241 -13.37 -5.23 -18.70
C TYR A 241 -13.79 -4.73 -20.09
N GLN A 242 -12.92 -4.86 -21.10
CA GLN A 242 -13.23 -4.44 -22.45
C GLN A 242 -14.35 -5.33 -23.03
N PRO A 243 -15.41 -4.76 -23.65
CA PRO A 243 -16.58 -5.54 -24.08
C PRO A 243 -16.29 -6.67 -25.08
N ARG A 244 -15.20 -6.59 -25.83
CA ARG A 244 -14.76 -7.63 -26.78
C ARG A 244 -13.77 -8.63 -26.16
N PHE A 245 -13.45 -8.49 -24.87
CA PHE A 245 -12.59 -9.46 -24.17
C PHE A 245 -13.33 -10.80 -24.09
N PRO A 246 -12.80 -11.87 -24.71
CA PRO A 246 -13.51 -13.13 -24.78
C PRO A 246 -13.44 -13.88 -23.46
N GLN A 247 -14.46 -14.67 -23.17
CA GLN A 247 -14.44 -15.56 -22.00
C GLN A 247 -13.34 -16.63 -22.12
N ARG A 248 -13.06 -17.09 -23.35
CA ARG A 248 -12.00 -18.05 -23.69
C ARG A 248 -11.46 -17.75 -25.08
N PHE A 249 -10.16 -17.96 -25.25
CA PHE A 249 -9.49 -17.92 -26.55
C PHE A 249 -9.45 -19.33 -27.16
N GLY A 250 -9.76 -19.46 -28.46
CA GLY A 250 -9.78 -20.74 -29.16
C GLY A 250 -8.38 -21.30 -29.38
N CYS A 251 -7.43 -20.43 -29.74
CA CYS A 251 -6.01 -20.75 -29.84
C CYS A 251 -5.12 -19.56 -29.42
N ILE A 252 -3.80 -19.77 -29.45
CA ILE A 252 -2.84 -18.71 -29.10
C ILE A 252 -2.84 -17.58 -30.15
N GLU A 253 -3.13 -17.89 -31.41
CA GLU A 253 -3.26 -16.91 -32.49
C GLU A 253 -4.46 -15.99 -32.26
N ASP A 254 -5.58 -16.50 -31.74
CA ASP A 254 -6.73 -15.68 -31.35
C ASP A 254 -6.34 -14.67 -30.27
N ALA A 255 -5.62 -15.16 -29.25
CA ALA A 255 -5.14 -14.32 -28.15
C ALA A 255 -4.19 -13.23 -28.66
N ARG A 256 -3.24 -13.57 -29.55
CA ARG A 256 -2.32 -12.61 -30.18
C ARG A 256 -3.06 -11.58 -31.04
N SER A 257 -4.02 -12.03 -31.84
CA SER A 257 -4.84 -11.19 -32.72
C SER A 257 -5.68 -10.19 -31.93
N PHE A 258 -6.30 -10.65 -30.84
CA PHE A 258 -7.01 -9.78 -29.89
C PHE A 258 -6.08 -8.77 -29.24
N CYS A 259 -4.97 -9.25 -28.66
CA CYS A 259 -4.01 -8.40 -27.95
C CYS A 259 -3.45 -7.31 -28.87
N ARG A 260 -3.10 -7.63 -30.13
CA ARG A 260 -2.62 -6.62 -31.10
C ARG A 260 -3.59 -5.46 -31.25
N ARG A 261 -4.85 -5.76 -31.57
CA ARG A 261 -5.89 -4.72 -31.70
C ARG A 261 -6.14 -3.97 -30.40
N PHE A 262 -6.12 -4.68 -29.27
CA PHE A 262 -6.33 -4.08 -27.96
C PHE A 262 -5.21 -3.09 -27.61
N PHE A 263 -3.95 -3.46 -27.80
CA PHE A 263 -2.82 -2.62 -27.43
C PHE A 263 -2.66 -1.42 -28.35
N ASP A 264 -3.00 -1.56 -29.64
CA ASP A 264 -3.06 -0.43 -30.56
C ASP A 264 -4.10 0.60 -30.08
N TRP A 265 -5.33 0.14 -29.82
CA TRP A 265 -6.39 0.99 -29.26
C TRP A 265 -6.02 1.58 -27.90
N TYR A 266 -5.43 0.79 -27.00
CA TYR A 266 -5.05 1.21 -25.66
C TYR A 266 -4.03 2.35 -25.71
N ASN A 267 -3.01 2.23 -26.57
CA ASN A 267 -1.95 3.23 -26.68
C ASN A 267 -2.38 4.48 -27.46
N GLN A 268 -3.21 4.33 -28.49
CA GLN A 268 -3.52 5.41 -29.43
C GLN A 268 -4.83 6.14 -29.15
N ASP A 269 -5.85 5.44 -28.66
CA ASP A 269 -7.22 5.96 -28.60
C ASP A 269 -7.80 6.02 -27.18
N HIS A 270 -7.35 5.14 -26.28
CA HIS A 270 -7.91 5.06 -24.94
C HIS A 270 -7.43 6.23 -24.07
N HIS A 271 -8.36 7.03 -23.57
CA HIS A 271 -8.06 8.17 -22.71
C HIS A 271 -7.98 7.75 -21.24
N HIS A 272 -6.91 8.19 -20.56
CA HIS A 272 -6.65 7.81 -19.18
C HIS A 272 -6.78 8.99 -18.23
N ALA A 273 -7.67 8.88 -17.25
CA ALA A 273 -7.85 9.91 -16.22
C ALA A 273 -6.56 10.21 -15.44
N GLY A 274 -5.73 9.18 -15.18
CA GLY A 274 -4.47 9.31 -14.45
C GLY A 274 -3.36 10.09 -15.18
N ILE A 275 -3.55 10.44 -16.45
CA ILE A 275 -2.63 11.27 -17.26
C ILE A 275 -3.38 12.41 -17.95
N GLY A 276 -4.35 13.01 -17.25
CA GLY A 276 -5.05 14.20 -17.74
C GLY A 276 -6.01 13.93 -18.89
N LEU A 277 -6.61 12.74 -18.94
CA LEU A 277 -7.42 12.26 -20.06
C LEU A 277 -6.66 12.29 -21.40
N MET A 278 -5.34 12.12 -21.40
CA MET A 278 -4.56 11.93 -22.64
C MET A 278 -4.49 10.44 -22.97
N THR A 279 -4.14 10.14 -24.22
CA THR A 279 -3.79 8.77 -24.62
C THR A 279 -2.34 8.48 -24.26
N PRO A 280 -1.96 7.21 -24.06
CA PRO A 280 -0.59 6.89 -23.69
C PRO A 280 0.46 7.37 -24.70
N ASP A 281 0.17 7.30 -26.00
CA ASP A 281 1.06 7.79 -27.05
C ASP A 281 1.25 9.32 -26.99
N GLN A 282 0.18 10.08 -26.71
CA GLN A 282 0.28 11.54 -26.57
C GLN A 282 1.26 11.93 -25.46
N VAL A 283 1.27 11.20 -24.35
CA VAL A 283 2.20 11.48 -23.25
C VAL A 283 3.59 10.94 -23.56
N HIS A 284 3.69 9.72 -24.07
CA HIS A 284 4.96 9.05 -24.34
C HIS A 284 5.83 9.80 -25.37
N TYR A 285 5.20 10.36 -26.41
CA TYR A 285 5.90 11.10 -27.46
C TYR A 285 5.92 12.62 -27.24
N GLY A 286 5.68 13.08 -26.01
CA GLY A 286 5.87 14.49 -25.64
C GLY A 286 4.82 15.46 -26.20
N GLN A 287 3.64 14.97 -26.58
CA GLN A 287 2.55 15.79 -27.14
C GLN A 287 1.65 16.41 -26.06
N ALA A 288 1.91 16.11 -24.78
CA ALA A 288 1.05 16.51 -23.66
C ALA A 288 0.79 18.03 -23.60
N ASP A 289 1.81 18.85 -23.82
CA ASP A 289 1.66 20.32 -23.78
C ASP A 289 0.79 20.84 -24.93
N ALA A 290 1.01 20.33 -26.15
CA ALA A 290 0.22 20.71 -27.32
C ALA A 290 -1.25 20.30 -27.14
N VAL A 291 -1.50 19.08 -26.68
CA VAL A 291 -2.86 18.57 -26.40
C VAL A 291 -3.55 19.37 -25.31
N HIS A 292 -2.83 19.71 -24.23
CA HIS A 292 -3.37 20.52 -23.14
C HIS A 292 -3.73 21.94 -23.61
N ALA A 293 -2.83 22.58 -24.37
CA ALA A 293 -3.08 23.91 -24.94
C ALA A 293 -4.30 23.92 -25.88
N ALA A 294 -4.40 22.94 -26.78
CA ALA A 294 -5.56 22.78 -27.67
C ALA A 294 -6.87 22.60 -26.89
N ARG A 295 -6.86 21.79 -25.83
CA ARG A 295 -8.04 21.61 -24.95
C ARG A 295 -8.42 22.89 -24.22
N GLN A 296 -7.44 23.66 -23.76
CA GLN A 296 -7.71 24.95 -23.12
C GLN A 296 -8.36 25.94 -24.09
N GLN A 297 -7.95 25.95 -25.37
CA GLN A 297 -8.60 26.76 -26.40
C GLN A 297 -10.05 26.33 -26.63
N THR A 298 -10.33 25.04 -26.76
CA THR A 298 -11.70 24.50 -26.91
C THR A 298 -12.58 24.90 -25.73
N LEU A 299 -12.07 24.78 -24.51
CA LEU A 299 -12.78 25.14 -23.29
C LEU A 299 -13.01 26.66 -23.17
N ALA A 300 -12.04 27.48 -23.59
CA ALA A 300 -12.19 28.93 -23.65
C ALA A 300 -13.27 29.34 -24.66
N LEU A 301 -13.30 28.73 -25.85
CA LEU A 301 -14.35 28.96 -26.84
C LEU A 301 -15.72 28.55 -26.31
N ALA A 302 -15.84 27.38 -25.68
CA ALA A 302 -17.09 26.93 -25.09
C ALA A 302 -17.62 27.89 -24.00
N PHE A 303 -16.71 28.43 -23.18
CA PHE A 303 -17.04 29.44 -22.18
C PHE A 303 -17.50 30.76 -22.79
N GLN A 304 -16.88 31.20 -23.89
CA GLN A 304 -17.31 32.40 -24.62
C GLN A 304 -18.71 32.23 -25.22
N THR A 305 -19.02 31.05 -25.78
CA THR A 305 -20.31 30.81 -26.44
C THR A 305 -21.47 30.60 -25.46
N ASN A 306 -21.23 29.93 -24.33
CA ASN A 306 -22.27 29.57 -23.35
C ASN A 306 -21.77 29.76 -21.90
N PRO A 307 -21.53 31.01 -21.46
CA PRO A 307 -20.93 31.28 -20.15
C PRO A 307 -21.81 30.78 -18.98
N GLU A 308 -23.12 30.73 -19.16
CA GLU A 308 -24.09 30.27 -18.16
C GLU A 308 -23.93 28.79 -17.78
N ARG A 309 -23.25 27.99 -18.61
CA ARG A 309 -22.92 26.59 -18.30
C ARG A 309 -21.77 26.44 -17.30
N PHE A 310 -21.02 27.51 -17.03
CA PHE A 310 -19.79 27.48 -16.23
C PHE A 310 -19.92 28.38 -15.01
N VAL A 311 -19.86 27.78 -13.82
CA VAL A 311 -20.06 28.50 -12.56
C VAL A 311 -18.77 29.22 -12.15
N ASN A 312 -18.84 30.55 -12.00
CA ASN A 312 -17.85 31.45 -11.38
C ASN A 312 -16.49 31.62 -12.07
N LYS A 313 -16.04 30.72 -12.95
CA LYS A 313 -14.72 30.84 -13.61
C LYS A 313 -14.64 30.10 -14.95
N PRO A 314 -13.70 30.50 -15.84
CA PRO A 314 -13.40 29.75 -17.04
C PRO A 314 -12.96 28.30 -16.73
N PRO A 315 -13.44 27.31 -17.48
CA PRO A 315 -13.02 25.93 -17.33
C PRO A 315 -11.55 25.72 -17.73
N THR A 316 -10.89 24.79 -17.04
CA THR A 316 -9.53 24.34 -17.33
C THR A 316 -9.54 22.85 -17.63
N PRO A 317 -8.73 22.37 -18.58
CA PRO A 317 -8.61 20.93 -18.83
C PRO A 317 -7.95 20.24 -17.64
N PRO A 318 -8.10 18.90 -17.53
CA PRO A 318 -7.39 18.13 -16.51
C PRO A 318 -5.88 18.35 -16.56
N ASN A 319 -5.24 18.34 -15.39
CA ASN A 319 -3.81 18.55 -15.27
C ASN A 319 -3.01 17.51 -16.08
N LYS A 320 -1.96 17.98 -16.76
CA LYS A 320 -0.98 17.11 -17.40
C LYS A 320 -0.20 16.28 -16.38
N PRO A 321 0.28 15.08 -16.75
CA PRO A 321 1.15 14.30 -15.88
C PRO A 321 2.46 15.05 -15.65
N THR A 322 2.92 15.09 -14.39
CA THR A 322 4.21 15.66 -13.98
C THR A 322 5.13 14.62 -13.36
N ALA A 323 4.56 13.66 -12.65
CA ALA A 323 5.28 12.55 -12.05
C ALA A 323 4.34 11.35 -11.84
N ALA A 324 4.92 10.16 -11.85
CA ALA A 324 4.30 8.90 -11.48
C ALA A 324 5.14 8.20 -10.41
N TRP A 325 4.46 7.68 -9.38
CA TRP A 325 5.11 7.03 -8.25
C TRP A 325 4.68 5.57 -8.12
N ILE A 326 5.64 4.68 -7.87
CA ILE A 326 5.39 3.40 -7.21
C ILE A 326 5.81 3.57 -5.75
N ASN A 327 4.88 3.32 -4.82
CA ASN A 327 5.03 3.56 -3.38
C ASN A 327 5.56 4.98 -3.06
N PRO A 328 4.74 6.04 -3.18
CA PRO A 328 5.17 7.38 -2.82
C PRO A 328 5.59 7.45 -1.35
N PRO A 329 6.65 8.21 -1.01
CA PRO A 329 7.10 8.37 0.37
C PRO A 329 5.96 8.95 1.21
N THR A 330 5.79 8.40 2.41
CA THR A 330 4.84 8.98 3.38
C THR A 330 5.35 10.37 3.74
N PRO A 331 4.55 11.44 3.58
CA PRO A 331 4.98 12.77 3.98
C PRO A 331 5.31 12.73 5.46
N ASN A 332 6.54 13.11 5.82
CA ASN A 332 6.97 13.17 7.21
C ASN A 332 5.93 13.97 8.02
N SER A 333 5.24 13.29 8.94
CA SER A 333 4.39 13.93 9.93
C SER A 333 5.30 14.72 10.87
N ARG A 334 5.57 15.97 10.49
CA ARG A 334 6.17 17.10 11.24
C ARG A 334 7.29 16.74 12.23
N ALA A 335 8.48 17.26 11.90
CA ALA A 335 9.64 17.43 12.78
C ALA A 335 9.31 18.07 14.14
#